data_AF-A0A8I1DN37-F1
#
_entry.id   AF-A0A8I1DN37-F1
#
_cell.length_a   1.000
_cell.length_b   1.000
_cell.length_c   1.000
_cell.angle_alpha   90.00
_cell.angle_beta   90.00
_cell.angle_gamma   90.00
#
_symmetry.space_group_name_H-M   'P 1'
#
loop_
_entity.id
_entity.type
_entity.pdbx_description
1 polymer ?
#
loop_
_entity_poly.entity_id
_entity_poly.type
_entity_poly.pdbx_seq_one_letter_code
_entity_poly.pdbx_strand_id
1 'polypeptide(L)' 'MIERVTPIDLGGGVKGQETVYSPKIGPNDERIRLYMALGDTPNYRIGLTCATCVEDMPQALPLFRGIAGTISLAKPR' A
#
# COMPACT_ATOMS: atom_id res chain seq x y z
N MET A 1 7.55 -7.67 -9.69
CA MET A 1 6.90 -7.06 -10.86
C MET A 1 5.72 -6.23 -10.39
N ILE A 2 5.50 -5.04 -10.97
CA ILE A 2 4.30 -4.23 -10.71
C ILE A 2 3.14 -4.82 -11.52
N GLU A 3 2.03 -5.13 -10.86
CA GLU A 3 0.81 -5.63 -11.51
C GLU A 3 -0.19 -4.52 -11.77
N ARG A 4 -0.36 -3.61 -10.81
CA ARG A 4 -1.35 -2.54 -10.87
C ARG A 4 -0.86 -1.33 -10.10
N VAL A 5 -1.19 -0.15 -10.60
CA VAL A 5 -1.07 1.13 -9.89
C VAL A 5 -2.45 1.78 -9.88
N THR A 6 -2.90 2.29 -8.75
CA THR A 6 -4.21 2.94 -8.61
C THR A 6 -4.08 4.20 -7.77
N PRO A 7 -4.58 5.36 -8.22
CA PRO A 7 -4.61 6.56 -7.39
C PRO A 7 -5.42 6.33 -6.11
N ILE A 8 -4.93 6.85 -4.98
CA ILE A 8 -5.63 6.80 -3.69
C ILE A 8 -5.50 8.13 -2.96
N ASP A 9 -6.42 8.35 -2.01
CA ASP A 9 -6.29 9.36 -0.98
C ASP A 9 -5.83 8.68 0.31
N LEU A 10 -4.64 9.05 0.79
CA LEU A 10 -4.22 8.71 2.14
C LEU A 10 -4.89 9.67 3.13
N GLY A 11 -4.90 9.30 4.40
CA GLY A 11 -5.46 10.15 5.45
C GLY A 11 -4.90 11.58 5.41
N GLY A 12 -5.75 12.53 5.79
CA GLY A 12 -5.44 13.96 5.69
C GLY A 12 -5.49 14.54 4.26
N GLY A 13 -6.01 13.79 3.28
CA GLY A 13 -6.23 14.27 1.90
C GLY A 13 -4.97 14.27 1.03
N VAL A 14 -3.92 13.56 1.45
CA VAL A 14 -2.68 13.42 0.67
C VAL A 14 -2.93 12.49 -0.51
N LYS A 15 -2.72 13.01 -1.72
CA LYS A 15 -2.81 12.25 -2.95
C LYS A 15 -1.64 11.26 -3.03
N GLY A 16 -1.95 10.05 -3.48
CA GLY A 16 -0.98 8.97 -3.51
C GLY A 16 -1.34 7.87 -4.51
N GLN A 17 -0.65 6.75 -4.39
CA GLN A 17 -0.88 5.57 -5.21
C GLN A 17 -0.83 4.28 -4.39
N GLU A 18 -1.79 3.38 -4.63
CA GLU A 18 -1.72 1.97 -4.25
C GLU A 18 -1.06 1.20 -5.40
N THR A 19 0.06 0.54 -5.12
CA THR A 19 0.74 -0.33 -6.08
C THR A 19 0.68 -1.77 -5.60
N VAL A 20 0.29 -2.66 -6.50
CA VAL A 20 0.28 -4.12 -6.28
C VAL A 20 1.52 -4.73 -6.92
N TYR A 21 2.24 -5.53 -6.14
CA TYR A 21 3.45 -6.21 -6.56
C TYR A 21 3.31 -7.71 -6.40
N SER A 22 3.85 -8.42 -7.39
CA SER A 22 4.18 -9.84 -7.30
C SER A 22 5.68 -9.98 -7.14
N PRO A 23 6.16 -10.51 -5.99
CA PRO A 23 7.55 -10.91 -5.83
C PRO A 23 7.99 -11.90 -6.92
N LYS A 24 9.29 -11.92 -7.21
CA LYS A 24 9.93 -12.82 -8.19
C LYS A 24 11.15 -13.54 -7.61
N ILE A 25 11.30 -13.45 -6.29
CA ILE A 25 12.40 -14.01 -5.53
C ILE A 25 11.84 -14.47 -4.18
N GLY A 26 12.25 -15.66 -3.76
CA GLY A 26 11.90 -16.24 -2.46
C GLY A 26 11.06 -17.51 -2.60
N PRO A 27 10.92 -18.29 -1.52
CA PRO A 27 10.05 -19.46 -1.52
C PRO A 27 8.58 -19.05 -1.62
N ASN A 28 7.82 -19.72 -2.50
CA ASN A 28 6.39 -19.47 -2.75
C ASN A 28 6.08 -18.02 -3.20
N ASP A 29 7.01 -17.37 -3.89
CA ASP A 29 6.89 -15.98 -4.31
C ASP A 29 5.68 -15.75 -5.23
N GLU A 30 5.29 -16.78 -5.99
CA GLU A 30 4.13 -16.80 -6.86
C GLU A 30 2.81 -16.65 -6.10
N ARG A 31 2.79 -17.13 -4.84
CA ARG A 31 1.63 -17.09 -3.95
C ARG A 31 1.54 -15.81 -3.14
N ILE A 32 2.58 -14.97 -3.13
CA ILE A 32 2.56 -13.72 -2.35
C ILE A 32 2.06 -12.56 -3.21
N ARG A 33 1.28 -11.68 -2.59
CA ARG A 33 0.98 -10.35 -3.12
C ARG A 33 1.34 -9.30 -2.10
N LEU A 34 1.94 -8.21 -2.57
CA LEU A 34 2.28 -7.04 -1.77
C LEU A 34 1.49 -5.85 -2.28
N TYR A 35 0.69 -5.25 -1.41
CA TYR A 35 0.01 -3.99 -1.63
C TYR A 35 0.79 -2.89 -0.91
N MET A 36 1.13 -1.83 -1.62
CA MET A 36 1.84 -0.68 -1.06
C MET A 36 1.05 0.60 -1.32
N ALA A 37 0.65 1.29 -0.26
CA ALA A 37 0.09 2.63 -0.32
C ALA A 37 1.24 3.62 -0.15
N LEU A 38 1.42 4.51 -1.12
CA LEU A 38 2.43 5.56 -1.12
C LEU A 38 1.75 6.92 -1.08
N GLY A 39 2.10 7.74 -0.09
CA GLY A 39 1.70 9.15 -0.01
C GLY A 39 2.87 10.05 -0.35
N ASP A 40 2.65 10.99 -1.26
CA ASP A 40 3.64 11.98 -1.70
C ASP A 40 3.37 13.34 -1.08
N THR A 41 4.40 13.94 -0.49
CA THR A 41 4.40 15.32 -0.02
C THR A 41 5.56 16.09 -0.67
N PRO A 42 5.59 17.43 -0.61
CA PRO A 42 6.74 18.19 -1.12
C PRO A 42 8.08 17.82 -0.48
N ASN A 43 8.07 17.29 0.75
CA ASN A 43 9.28 17.08 1.55
C ASN A 43 9.68 15.60 1.68
N TYR A 44 8.74 14.68 1.53
CA TYR A 44 8.96 13.24 1.73
C TYR A 44 7.91 12.39 1.04
N ARG A 45 8.25 11.12 0.82
CA ARG A 45 7.33 10.04 0.46
C ARG A 45 7.24 9.08 1.64
N ILE A 46 6.02 8.67 1.99
CA ILE A 46 5.77 7.68 3.04
C ILE A 46 5.04 6.46 2.45
N GLY A 47 5.33 5.27 2.97
CA GLY A 47 4.75 4.02 2.49
C GLY A 47 4.19 3.15 3.61
N LEU A 48 3.04 2.54 3.35
CA LEU A 48 2.48 1.43 4.13
C LEU A 48 2.42 0.20 3.23
N THR A 49 2.88 -0.94 3.72
CA THR A 49 2.85 -2.21 2.98
C THR A 49 2.02 -3.27 3.70
N CYS A 50 1.27 -4.05 2.92
CA CYS A 50 0.64 -5.30 3.34
C CYS A 50 1.13 -6.39 2.39
N ALA A 51 1.72 -7.44 2.93
CA ALA A 51 2.13 -8.60 2.16
C ALA A 51 1.53 -9.85 2.80
N THR A 52 0.86 -10.66 2.00
CA THR A 52 0.30 -11.95 2.43
C THR A 52 0.09 -12.85 1.20
N CYS A 53 -0.37 -14.08 1.43
CA CYS A 53 -0.75 -15.00 0.38
C CYS A 53 -1.95 -14.46 -0.43
N VAL A 54 -2.04 -14.82 -1.71
CA VAL A 54 -3.13 -14.40 -2.62
C VAL A 54 -4.50 -14.74 -2.04
N GLU A 55 -4.62 -15.92 -1.43
CA GLU A 55 -5.85 -16.44 -0.81
C GLU A 55 -6.30 -15.65 0.42
N ASP A 56 -5.36 -15.07 1.18
CA ASP A 56 -5.64 -14.31 2.41
C ASP A 56 -5.84 -12.81 2.14
N MET A 57 -5.42 -12.35 0.96
CA MET A 57 -5.49 -10.94 0.57
C MET A 57 -6.92 -10.36 0.64
N PRO A 58 -8.00 -11.05 0.22
CA PRO A 58 -9.37 -10.54 0.36
C PRO A 58 -9.74 -10.17 1.80
N GLN A 59 -9.19 -10.87 2.80
CA GLN A 59 -9.42 -10.58 4.22
C GLN A 59 -8.52 -9.44 4.73
N ALA A 60 -7.25 -9.40 4.30
CA ALA A 60 -6.30 -8.38 4.74
C ALA A 60 -6.55 -7.00 4.12
N LEU A 61 -7.02 -6.96 2.87
CA LEU A 61 -7.10 -5.75 2.06
C LEU A 61 -8.02 -4.66 2.65
N PRO A 62 -9.23 -4.96 3.17
CA PRO A 62 -10.06 -3.95 3.83
C PRO A 62 -9.38 -3.31 5.04
N LEU A 63 -8.68 -4.10 5.86
CA LEU A 63 -7.94 -3.60 7.02
C LEU A 63 -6.78 -2.70 6.58
N PHE A 64 -5.99 -3.14 5.62
CA PHE A 64 -4.89 -2.35 5.05
C PHE A 64 -5.38 -0.98 4.54
N ARG A 65 -6.45 -0.96 3.74
CA ARG A 65 -7.03 0.28 3.20
C ARG A 65 -7.62 1.17 4.29
N GLY A 66 -8.26 0.57 5.30
CA GLY A 66 -8.73 1.28 6.49
C GLY A 66 -7.58 1.99 7.20
N ILE A 67 -6.48 1.28 7.48
CA ILE A 67 -5.28 1.87 8.10
C ILE A 67 -4.70 2.98 7.21
N ALA A 68 -4.53 2.74 5.91
CA ALA A 68 -4.00 3.74 4.98
C ALA A 68 -4.84 5.04 4.97
N GLY A 69 -6.16 4.93 5.02
CA GLY A 69 -7.08 6.07 5.12
C GLY A 69 -7.02 6.83 6.45
N THR A 70 -6.47 6.22 7.51
CA THR A 70 -6.31 6.88 8.82
C THR A 70 -4.97 7.57 9.02
N ILE A 71 -3.99 7.35 8.12
CA ILE A 71 -2.65 7.95 8.28
C ILE A 71 -2.77 9.47 8.21
N SER A 72 -2.55 10.15 9.34
CA SER A 72 -2.51 11.60 9.38
C SER A 72 -1.12 12.10 9.01
N LEU A 73 -0.99 12.65 7.79
CA LEU A 73 0.23 13.32 7.33
C LEU A 73 0.19 14.82 7.60
N ALA A 74 -0.38 15.23 8.75
CA ALA A 74 -0.45 16.62 9.15
C ALA A 74 0.94 17.27 9.10
N LYS A 75 1.00 18.52 8.64
CA LYS A 75 2.23 19.33 8.70
C LYS A 75 2.78 19.27 10.13
N PRO A 76 4.10 19.02 10.31
CA PRO A 76 4.74 19.30 11.58
C PRO A 76 4.36 20.73 11.99
N ARG A 77 3.87 20.89 13.21
CA ARG A 77 3.61 22.22 13.79
C ARG A 77 4.93 22.97 13.95
#